data_AF-A0A920P6R9-F1
#
_entry.id   AF-A0A920P6R9-F1
#
_cell.length_a   1.000
_cell.length_b   1.000
_cell.length_c   1.000
_cell.angle_alpha   90.00
_cell.angle_beta   90.00
_cell.angle_gamma   90.00
#
_symmetry.space_group_name_H-M   'P 1'
#
loop_
_entity.id
_entity.type
_entity.pdbx_description
1 polymer ?
#
loop_
_entity_poly.entity_id
_entity_poly.type
_entity_poly.pdbx_seq_one_letter_code
_entity_poly.pdbx_strand_id
1 'polypeptide(L)'
;MVVYQKLNWLPRVRRKDLTLKGVYTLFQAPRGTTDLLPEEQKYWRYIQSKAVELVSVYGFGRIDSPVFEDSGLFIRSVGEGTDIVEKEMYTFEDRGGITLLFDQKDCPCL
;
A
#
# COMPACT_ATOMS: atom_id res chain seq x y z
N MET A 1 -10.37 -0.91 11.13
CA MET A 1 -11.74 -0.54 10.67
C MET A 1 -11.79 0.98 10.59
N VAL A 2 -11.43 1.57 9.44
CA VAL A 2 -11.53 3.03 9.26
C VAL A 2 -12.98 3.34 8.95
N VAL A 3 -13.65 4.01 9.89
CA VAL A 3 -15.04 4.45 9.73
C VAL A 3 -15.04 5.61 8.76
N TYR A 4 -15.37 5.37 7.49
CA TYR A 4 -15.75 6.43 6.56
C TYR A 4 -17.15 6.91 6.94
N GLN A 5 -17.22 7.86 7.86
CA GLN A 5 -18.43 8.64 8.04
C GLN A 5 -18.56 9.54 6.81
N LYS A 6 -19.74 9.54 6.19
CA LYS A 6 -20.12 10.34 5.03
C LYS A 6 -20.12 11.83 5.41
N LEU A 7 -18.93 12.40 5.63
CA LEU A 7 -18.73 13.82 5.83
C LEU A 7 -18.28 14.40 4.50
N ASN A 8 -19.21 15.16 3.94
CA ASN A 8 -19.07 16.02 2.79
C ASN A 8 -17.95 17.06 3.06
N TRP A 9 -16.69 16.66 2.98
CA TRP A 9 -15.53 17.44 3.47
C TRP A 9 -14.99 18.46 2.47
N LEU A 10 -15.88 19.13 1.74
CA LEU A 10 -15.54 20.41 1.11
C LEU A 10 -16.69 21.39 1.37
N PRO A 11 -16.49 22.48 2.14
CA PRO A 11 -17.29 23.66 1.90
C PRO A 11 -17.05 24.05 0.43
N ARG A 12 -18.11 24.29 -0.33
CA ARG A 12 -18.03 24.85 -1.68
C ARG A 12 -17.59 26.31 -1.54
N VAL A 13 -16.28 26.51 -1.32
CA VAL A 13 -15.68 27.84 -1.10
C VAL A 13 -15.95 28.69 -2.32
N ARG A 14 -16.84 29.68 -2.17
CA ARG A 14 -17.21 30.63 -3.22
C ARG A 14 -16.09 31.66 -3.38
N ARG A 15 -14.95 31.29 -3.99
CA ARG A 15 -13.87 32.10 -4.62
C ARG A 15 -13.48 33.51 -4.09
N LYS A 16 -14.12 34.12 -3.09
CA LYS A 16 -14.00 35.55 -2.74
C LYS A 16 -13.63 35.78 -1.27
N ASP A 17 -13.36 34.74 -0.50
CA ASP A 17 -13.17 34.82 0.96
C ASP A 17 -11.80 34.32 1.45
N LEU A 18 -10.79 34.22 0.58
CA LEU A 18 -9.42 33.82 0.96
C LEU A 18 -8.46 35.01 1.06
N THR A 19 -8.71 35.88 2.03
CA THR A 19 -7.67 36.72 2.64
C THR A 19 -7.55 36.38 4.11
N LEU A 20 -6.98 35.21 4.41
CA LEU A 20 -6.42 34.90 5.73
C LEU A 20 -5.08 34.19 5.51
N LYS A 21 -4.00 34.90 5.86
CA LYS A 21 -2.63 34.40 5.90
C LYS A 21 -2.55 33.22 6.87
N GLY A 22 -2.25 32.04 6.36
CA GLY A 22 -2.01 30.83 7.14
C GLY A 22 -1.97 29.64 6.21
N VAL A 23 -0.77 29.17 5.90
CA VAL A 23 -0.54 28.11 4.90
C VAL A 23 -1.09 26.78 5.43
N TYR A 24 -2.31 26.43 5.04
CA TYR A 24 -2.79 25.05 5.12
C TYR A 24 -2.34 24.33 3.85
N THR A 25 -1.21 23.63 3.92
CA THR A 25 -0.83 22.69 2.87
C THR A 25 -1.81 21.52 2.91
N LEU A 26 -2.67 21.43 1.90
CA LEU A 26 -3.51 20.26 1.66
C LEU A 26 -2.60 19.06 1.37
N PHE A 27 -2.55 18.11 2.31
CA PHE A 27 -1.89 16.84 2.06
C PHE A 27 -2.61 16.10 0.94
N GLN A 28 -1.84 15.54 0.00
CA GLN A 28 -2.35 14.77 -1.13
C GLN A 28 -1.72 13.39 -1.09
N ALA A 29 -2.45 12.39 -1.58
CA ALA A 29 -1.91 11.05 -1.72
C ALA A 29 -0.68 11.08 -2.66
N PRO A 30 0.37 10.29 -2.35
CA PRO A 30 1.48 10.07 -3.27
C PRO A 30 0.98 9.62 -4.65
N ARG A 31 1.68 10.03 -5.72
CA ARG A 31 1.34 9.57 -7.06
C ARG A 31 1.52 8.04 -7.14
N GLY A 32 0.54 7.35 -7.73
CA GLY A 32 0.56 5.89 -7.86
C GLY A 32 -0.16 5.15 -6.73
N THR A 33 -0.60 5.82 -5.68
CA THR A 33 -1.45 5.22 -4.64
C THR A 33 -2.91 5.66 -4.81
N THR A 34 -3.84 4.71 -4.73
CA THR A 34 -5.28 4.97 -4.81
C THR A 34 -5.97 4.45 -3.56
N ASP A 35 -6.80 5.29 -2.94
CA ASP A 35 -7.60 4.88 -1.79
C ASP A 35 -8.75 3.98 -2.22
N LEU A 36 -8.91 2.83 -1.55
CA LEU A 36 -10.05 1.94 -1.79
C LEU A 36 -11.28 2.41 -1.01
N LEU A 37 -12.25 2.99 -1.71
CA LEU A 37 -13.43 3.59 -1.07
C LEU A 37 -14.45 2.53 -0.61
N PRO A 38 -15.28 2.83 0.41
CA PRO A 38 -16.28 1.88 0.91
C PRO A 38 -17.23 1.33 -0.16
N GLU A 39 -17.54 2.12 -1.19
CA GLU A 39 -18.41 1.74 -2.30
C GLU A 39 -17.78 0.65 -3.18
N GLU A 40 -16.45 0.64 -3.26
CA GLU A 40 -15.65 -0.29 -4.05
C GLU A 40 -15.25 -1.54 -3.25
N GLN A 41 -15.15 -1.43 -1.92
CA GLN A 41 -14.77 -2.53 -1.03
C GLN A 41 -15.63 -3.78 -1.22
N LYS A 42 -16.92 -3.63 -1.56
CA LYS A 42 -17.82 -4.77 -1.79
C LYS A 42 -17.37 -5.66 -2.95
N TYR A 43 -16.82 -5.07 -4.02
CA TYR A 43 -16.34 -5.82 -5.19
C TYR A 43 -15.03 -6.54 -4.86
N TRP A 44 -14.13 -5.86 -4.15
CA TRP A 44 -12.88 -6.47 -3.67
C TRP A 44 -13.12 -7.66 -2.75
N ARG A 45 -14.04 -7.52 -1.79
CA ARG A 45 -14.41 -8.62 -0.89
C ARG A 45 -15.01 -9.80 -1.64
N TYR A 46 -15.80 -9.55 -2.68
CA TYR A 46 -16.38 -10.60 -3.52
C TYR A 46 -15.31 -11.40 -4.28
N ILE A 47 -14.32 -10.71 -4.88
CA ILE A 47 -13.22 -11.38 -5.58
C ILE A 47 -12.36 -12.17 -4.58
N GLN A 48 -12.01 -11.56 -3.44
CA GLN A 48 -11.22 -12.22 -2.41
C GLN A 48 -11.92 -13.47 -1.85
N SER A 49 -13.23 -13.41 -1.58
CA SER A 49 -13.96 -14.57 -1.05
C SER A 49 -13.97 -15.73 -2.04
N LYS A 50 -14.12 -15.44 -3.35
CA LYS A 50 -14.06 -16.46 -4.40
C LYS A 50 -12.67 -17.07 -4.55
N ALA A 51 -11.62 -16.26 -4.45
CA ALA A 51 -10.25 -16.77 -4.45
C ALA A 51 -9.99 -17.71 -3.26
N VAL A 52 -10.41 -17.31 -2.05
CA VAL A 52 -10.28 -18.13 -0.83
C VAL A 52 -11.07 -19.44 -0.94
N GLU A 53 -12.31 -19.37 -1.42
CA GLU A 53 -13.14 -20.56 -1.66
C GLU A 53 -12.41 -21.53 -2.62
N LEU A 54 -11.88 -21.04 -3.74
CA LEU A 54 -11.17 -21.86 -4.70
C LEU A 54 -9.95 -22.55 -4.10
N VAL A 55 -9.05 -21.81 -3.46
CA VAL A 55 -7.81 -22.39 -2.90
C VAL A 55 -8.06 -23.36 -1.75
N SER A 56 -9.15 -23.15 -0.99
CA SER A 56 -9.54 -24.03 0.10
C SER A 56 -9.92 -25.44 -0.37
N VAL A 57 -10.51 -25.57 -1.57
CA VAL A 57 -10.84 -26.87 -2.17
C VAL A 57 -9.58 -27.67 -2.50
N TYR A 58 -8.48 -26.99 -2.81
CA TYR A 58 -7.18 -27.61 -3.08
C TYR A 58 -6.33 -27.82 -1.81
N GLY A 59 -6.85 -27.51 -0.62
CA GLY A 59 -6.16 -27.72 0.65
C GLY A 59 -5.06 -26.71 0.97
N PHE A 60 -4.98 -25.59 0.24
CA PHE A 60 -4.02 -24.53 0.55
C PHE A 60 -4.50 -23.65 1.70
N GLY A 61 -3.57 -23.31 2.60
CA GLY A 61 -3.78 -22.35 3.68
C GLY A 61 -3.29 -20.95 3.31
N ARG A 62 -3.91 -19.92 3.90
CA ARG A 62 -3.44 -18.54 3.77
C ARG A 62 -2.20 -18.33 4.63
N ILE A 63 -1.19 -17.70 4.05
CA ILE A 63 0.00 -17.18 4.75
C ILE A 63 -0.01 -15.66 4.61
N ASP A 64 0.16 -14.95 5.71
CA ASP A 64 0.34 -13.50 5.72
C ASP A 64 1.80 -13.19 6.09
N SER A 65 2.59 -12.73 5.12
CA SER A 65 3.97 -12.29 5.33
C SER A 65 4.03 -10.89 5.95
N PRO A 66 5.13 -10.54 6.65
CA PRO A 66 5.40 -9.16 7.04
C PRO A 66 5.41 -8.21 5.84
N VAL A 67 5.02 -6.95 6.07
CA VAL A 67 5.03 -5.90 5.01
C VAL A 67 6.44 -5.39 4.71
N PHE A 68 7.37 -5.63 5.63
CA PHE A 68 8.76 -5.24 5.50
C PHE A 68 9.66 -6.44 5.71
N GLU A 69 10.68 -6.55 4.85
CA GLU A 69 11.64 -7.64 4.87
C GLU A 69 13.07 -7.10 4.74
N ASP A 70 14.05 -7.93 5.07
CA ASP A 70 15.46 -7.57 4.90
C ASP A 70 15.79 -7.48 3.40
N SER A 71 16.39 -6.35 2.99
CA SER A 71 16.75 -6.11 1.58
C SER A 71 17.67 -7.19 0.99
N GLY A 72 18.49 -7.87 1.81
CA GLY A 72 19.36 -8.96 1.39
C GLY A 72 18.62 -10.22 0.94
N LEU A 73 17.38 -10.47 1.41
CA LEU A 73 16.56 -11.61 0.97
C LEU A 73 16.18 -11.51 -0.51
N PHE A 74 15.92 -10.30 -1.00
CA PHE A 74 15.55 -10.03 -2.38
C PHE A 74 16.76 -10.05 -3.29
N ILE A 75 17.86 -9.43 -2.86
CA ILE A 75 19.13 -9.40 -3.61
C ILE A 75 19.60 -10.82 -3.92
N ARG A 76 19.51 -11.72 -2.94
CA ARG A 76 19.88 -13.14 -3.11
C ARG A 76 18.93 -13.92 -4.04
N SER A 77 17.64 -13.63 -3.99
CA SER A 77 16.61 -14.43 -4.68
C SER A 77 16.40 -14.01 -6.13
N VAL A 78 16.45 -12.71 -6.41
CA VAL A 78 16.19 -12.13 -7.74
C VAL A 78 17.50 -11.88 -8.52
N GLY A 79 18.61 -11.63 -7.81
CA GLY A 79 19.92 -11.35 -8.37
C GLY A 79 20.21 -9.84 -8.47
N GLU A 80 21.42 -9.45 -8.08
CA GLU A 80 21.91 -8.06 -7.95
C GLU A 80 21.75 -7.19 -9.21
N GLY A 81 21.65 -7.76 -10.40
CA GLY A 81 21.66 -7.03 -11.68
C GLY A 81 20.32 -6.97 -12.42
N THR A 82 19.20 -7.20 -11.73
CA THR A 82 17.87 -7.15 -12.37
C THR A 82 17.24 -5.76 -12.22
N ASP A 83 16.52 -5.31 -13.25
CA ASP A 83 15.91 -3.97 -13.30
C ASP A 83 14.90 -3.71 -12.17
N ILE A 84 14.38 -4.79 -11.58
CA ILE A 84 13.44 -4.81 -10.45
C ILE A 84 14.13 -4.24 -9.20
N VAL A 85 15.35 -4.69 -8.90
CA VAL A 85 16.12 -4.30 -7.70
C VAL A 85 16.43 -2.80 -7.73
N GLU A 86 16.77 -2.27 -8.89
CA GLU A 86 17.20 -0.87 -8.99
C GLU A 86 16.04 0.13 -9.12
N LYS A 87 14.90 -0.26 -9.74
CA LYS A 87 13.86 0.72 -10.11
C LYS A 87 12.52 0.56 -9.39
N GLU A 88 12.24 -0.60 -8.81
CA GLU A 88 10.91 -0.92 -8.27
C GLU A 88 10.91 -1.11 -6.75
N MET A 89 12.09 -1.35 -6.15
CA MET A 89 12.23 -1.58 -4.71
C MET A 89 12.26 -0.27 -3.90
N TYR A 90 11.39 -0.19 -2.87
CA TYR A 90 11.41 0.89 -1.89
C TYR A 90 12.18 0.45 -0.65
N THR A 91 13.46 0.85 -0.57
CA THR A 91 14.34 0.59 0.58
C THR A 91 14.43 1.77 1.54
N PHE A 92 14.46 1.50 2.84
CA PHE A 92 14.69 2.52 3.87
C PHE A 92 15.55 1.95 5.02
N GLU A 93 16.33 2.83 5.64
CA GLU A 93 17.13 2.49 6.82
C GLU A 93 16.32 2.69 8.09
N ASP A 94 16.25 1.66 8.92
CA ASP A 94 15.73 1.80 10.29
C ASP A 94 16.75 2.54 11.18
N ARG A 95 16.28 3.06 12.31
CA ARG A 95 17.11 3.75 13.31
C ARG A 95 18.26 2.88 13.86
N GLY A 96 18.18 1.57 13.71
CA GLY A 96 19.23 0.61 14.03
C GLY A 96 20.28 0.37 12.93
N GLY A 97 20.18 1.05 11.79
CA GLY A 97 21.10 0.88 10.65
C GLY A 97 20.81 -0.36 9.78
N ILE A 98 19.63 -0.96 9.91
CA ILE A 98 19.19 -2.09 9.08
C ILE A 98 18.44 -1.56 7.87
N THR A 99 18.78 -2.07 6.67
CA THR A 99 18.10 -1.71 5.42
C THR A 99 16.90 -2.62 5.19
N LEU A 100 15.72 -2.06 5.39
CA LEU A 100 14.44 -2.72 5.19
C LEU A 100 13.88 -2.38 3.80
N LEU A 101 13.11 -3.30 3.26
CA LEU A 101 12.43 -3.17 1.99
C LEU A 101 10.92 -3.34 2.18
N PHE A 102 10.12 -2.50 1.50
CA PHE A 102 8.67 -2.68 1.42
C PHE A 102 8.32 -3.77 0.41
N ASP A 103 7.72 -4.87 0.88
CA ASP A 103 7.34 -6.01 0.04
C ASP A 103 6.18 -5.64 -0.90
N GLN A 104 6.48 -5.54 -2.20
CA GLN A 104 5.53 -5.20 -3.25
C GLN A 104 4.79 -6.40 -3.86
N LYS A 105 4.99 -7.62 -3.33
CA LYS A 105 4.47 -8.92 -3.82
C LYS A 105 5.30 -9.64 -4.88
N ASP A 106 6.53 -9.20 -5.14
CA ASP A 106 7.52 -10.01 -5.86
C ASP A 106 8.35 -10.80 -4.84
N CYS A 107 7.88 -12.01 -4.50
CA CYS A 107 8.24 -12.82 -3.32
C CYS A 107 9.74 -12.87 -2.92
N PRO A 108 10.01 -12.95 -1.60
CA PRO A 108 10.66 -14.14 -1.06
C PRO A 108 10.13 -14.55 0.33
N CYS A 109 9.28 -15.57 0.39
CA CYS A 109 8.98 -16.25 1.65
C CYS A 109 10.04 -17.34 1.95
N LEU A 110 11.01 -16.97 2.82
CA LEU A 110 12.12 -17.76 3.40
C LEU A 110 13.25 -18.25 2.45
#